data_AF-A0A7G9NSN4-F1
#
_entry.id   AF-A0A7G9NSN4-F1
#
_cell.length_a   1.000
_cell.length_b   1.000
_cell.length_c   1.000
_cell.angle_alpha   90.00
_cell.angle_beta   90.00
_cell.angle_gamma   90.00
#
_symmetry.space_group_name_H-M   'P 1'
#
loop_
_entity.id
_entity.type
_entity.pdbx_description
1 polymer ?
#
loop_
_entity_poly.entity_id
_entity_poly.type
_entity_poly.pdbx_seq_one_letter_code
_entity_poly.pdbx_strand_id
1 'polypeptide(L)'
;MRQKPSKSLKEYFEVVENHVSTLHLHWKMYREVFAHSDRRIKILNDVAPALWSTIQSIMQDTVYLGIARLLDSEHTCGNKNINMRFILRMYQHDKHHTFATLLQKQFDIVIKHFDPFQWHRHKRLAHSDEIASMQAEFTRPSRAQIELILEEIRCFMNMVREHEGNCPMAYEHIQYHGGGDSLAYWLSQGLWLDQLRMQLWKGDISPVQVAELIKNEHRNVEY
;
A
#
# COMPACT_ATOMS: atom_id res chain seq x y z
N MET A 1 -32.05 -4.14 -29.00
CA MET A 1 -30.86 -4.08 -28.11
C MET A 1 -31.35 -3.89 -26.67
N ARG A 2 -31.16 -4.86 -25.78
CA ARG A 2 -31.48 -4.68 -24.36
C ARG A 2 -30.45 -3.71 -23.77
N GLN A 3 -30.86 -2.50 -23.38
CA GLN A 3 -30.03 -1.63 -22.54
C GLN A 3 -29.72 -2.40 -21.26
N LYS A 4 -28.43 -2.60 -20.97
CA LYS A 4 -28.00 -3.10 -19.65
C LYS A 4 -28.57 -2.15 -18.59
N PRO A 5 -29.09 -2.65 -17.46
CA PRO A 5 -29.45 -1.78 -16.36
C PRO A 5 -28.23 -0.93 -15.99
N SER A 6 -28.42 0.38 -15.94
CA SER A 6 -27.44 1.32 -15.39
C SER A 6 -27.10 0.86 -13.98
N LYS A 7 -25.80 0.65 -13.67
CA LYS A 7 -25.36 0.38 -12.31
C LYS A 7 -25.82 1.49 -11.36
N SER A 8 -26.19 1.11 -10.15
CA SER A 8 -26.54 2.01 -9.05
C SER A 8 -25.29 2.70 -8.47
N LEU A 9 -25.49 3.83 -7.79
CA LEU A 9 -24.42 4.53 -7.06
C LEU A 9 -23.70 3.61 -6.07
N LYS A 10 -24.46 2.74 -5.40
CA LYS A 10 -23.96 1.72 -4.48
C LYS A 10 -22.95 0.78 -5.16
N GLU A 11 -23.27 0.25 -6.33
CA GLU A 11 -22.36 -0.65 -7.07
C GLU A 11 -21.07 0.06 -7.51
N TYR A 12 -21.13 1.35 -7.85
CA TYR A 12 -19.92 2.13 -8.15
C TYR A 12 -19.10 2.40 -6.89
N PHE A 13 -19.77 2.71 -5.78
CA PHE A 13 -19.13 2.92 -4.50
C PHE A 13 -18.38 1.67 -4.03
N GLU A 14 -19.00 0.49 -4.11
CA GLU A 14 -18.36 -0.80 -3.78
C GLU A 14 -17.10 -1.07 -4.64
N VAL A 15 -17.09 -0.67 -5.91
CA VAL A 15 -15.88 -0.77 -6.75
C VAL A 15 -14.76 0.13 -6.24
N VAL A 16 -15.07 1.39 -5.90
CA VAL A 16 -14.08 2.32 -5.35
C VAL A 16 -13.60 1.86 -3.97
N GLU A 17 -14.51 1.36 -3.13
CA GLU A 17 -14.20 0.79 -1.81
C GLU A 17 -13.21 -0.37 -1.91
N ASN A 18 -13.43 -1.30 -2.85
CA ASN A 18 -12.48 -2.39 -3.10
C ASN A 18 -11.09 -1.89 -3.52
N HIS A 19 -11.02 -0.84 -4.35
CA HIS A 19 -9.74 -0.23 -4.73
C HIS A 19 -9.05 0.44 -3.52
N VAL A 20 -9.80 1.14 -2.67
CA VAL A 20 -9.28 1.77 -1.44
C VAL A 20 -8.77 0.71 -0.46
N SER A 21 -9.53 -0.37 -0.26
CA SER A 21 -9.09 -1.48 0.61
C SER A 21 -7.83 -2.17 0.07
N THR A 22 -7.78 -2.42 -1.25
CA THR A 22 -6.58 -3.00 -1.88
C THR A 22 -5.35 -2.09 -1.73
N LEU A 23 -5.53 -0.77 -1.88
CA LEU A 23 -4.46 0.20 -1.67
C LEU A 23 -3.94 0.17 -0.22
N HIS A 24 -4.84 0.15 0.76
CA HIS A 24 -4.46 0.07 2.17
C HIS A 24 -3.77 -1.25 2.51
N LEU A 25 -4.20 -2.36 1.92
CA LEU A 25 -3.54 -3.65 2.05
C LEU A 25 -2.09 -3.59 1.54
N HIS A 26 -1.87 -3.06 0.33
CA HIS A 26 -0.52 -2.92 -0.23
C HIS A 26 0.35 -1.99 0.60
N TRP A 27 -0.20 -0.89 1.10
CA TRP A 27 0.52 0.02 1.99
C TRP A 27 0.90 -0.66 3.31
N LYS A 28 -0.02 -1.42 3.90
CA LYS A 28 0.23 -2.19 5.13
C LYS A 28 1.34 -3.22 4.90
N MET A 29 1.27 -4.01 3.84
CA MET A 29 2.32 -4.97 3.47
C MET A 29 3.67 -4.27 3.28
N TYR A 30 3.71 -3.14 2.57
CA TYR A 30 4.92 -2.37 2.39
C TYR A 30 5.52 -1.92 3.74
N ARG A 31 4.68 -1.41 4.65
CA ARG A 31 5.15 -0.97 5.97
C ARG A 31 5.68 -2.12 6.81
N GLU A 32 4.99 -3.26 6.81
CA GLU A 32 5.44 -4.44 7.54
C GLU A 32 6.79 -4.93 7.02
N VAL A 33 7.03 -4.95 5.72
CA VAL A 33 8.30 -5.46 5.17
C VAL A 33 9.43 -4.42 5.29
N PHE A 34 9.17 -3.16 4.95
CA PHE A 34 10.22 -2.14 4.74
C PHE A 34 10.19 -0.94 5.69
N ALA A 35 9.20 -0.84 6.59
CA ALA A 35 9.06 0.27 7.53
C ALA A 35 8.87 -0.18 8.99
N HIS A 36 9.23 -1.42 9.30
CA HIS A 36 9.03 -1.99 10.64
C HIS A 36 10.21 -1.74 11.59
N SER A 37 11.43 -2.14 11.22
CA SER A 37 12.63 -1.94 12.04
C SER A 37 13.93 -2.09 11.24
N ASP A 38 15.01 -1.49 11.73
CA ASP A 38 16.35 -1.61 11.13
C ASP A 38 16.83 -3.07 11.11
N ARG A 39 16.50 -3.85 12.14
CA ARG A 39 16.77 -5.29 12.18
C ARG A 39 16.12 -6.02 11.00
N ARG A 40 14.87 -5.67 10.64
CA ARG A 40 14.17 -6.28 9.50
C ARG A 40 14.87 -5.94 8.20
N ILE A 41 15.23 -4.67 7.99
CA ILE A 41 15.97 -4.24 6.79
C ILE A 41 17.30 -4.98 6.68
N LYS A 42 18.02 -5.16 7.79
CA LYS A 42 19.26 -5.94 7.82
C LYS A 42 19.04 -7.39 7.36
N ILE A 43 18.03 -8.09 7.91
CA ILE A 43 17.71 -9.47 7.52
C ILE A 43 17.45 -9.57 6.01
N LEU A 44 16.67 -8.64 5.44
CA LEU A 44 16.40 -8.62 4.00
C LEU A 44 17.71 -8.43 3.22
N ASN A 45 18.51 -7.43 3.59
CA ASN A 45 19.78 -7.14 2.91
C ASN A 45 20.82 -8.26 3.03
N ASP A 46 20.83 -9.01 4.13
CA ASP A 46 21.73 -10.15 4.31
C ASP A 46 21.32 -11.35 3.42
N VAL A 47 20.01 -11.52 3.15
CA VAL A 47 19.49 -12.65 2.37
C VAL A 47 19.58 -12.42 0.87
N ALA A 48 19.06 -11.28 0.37
CA ALA A 48 18.93 -11.06 -1.07
C ALA A 48 18.82 -9.55 -1.41
N PRO A 49 19.90 -8.76 -1.24
CA PRO A 49 19.82 -7.30 -1.25
C PRO A 49 19.26 -6.73 -2.57
N ALA A 50 19.69 -7.28 -3.72
CA ALA A 50 19.22 -6.83 -5.03
C ALA A 50 17.72 -7.12 -5.26
N LEU A 51 17.25 -8.29 -4.80
CA LEU A 51 15.85 -8.67 -4.90
C LEU A 51 14.97 -7.77 -4.02
N TRP A 52 15.36 -7.56 -2.77
CA TRP A 52 14.58 -6.74 -1.83
C TRP A 52 14.55 -5.27 -2.23
N SER A 53 15.65 -4.72 -2.75
CA SER A 53 15.66 -3.38 -3.34
C SER A 53 14.67 -3.24 -4.50
N THR A 54 14.59 -4.27 -5.35
CA THR A 54 13.66 -4.31 -6.48
C THR A 54 12.21 -4.41 -6.00
N ILE A 55 11.91 -5.32 -5.08
CA ILE A 55 10.57 -5.49 -4.51
C ILE A 55 10.12 -4.21 -3.81
N GLN A 56 10.99 -3.58 -3.02
CA GLN A 56 10.69 -2.32 -2.34
C GLN A 56 10.24 -1.25 -3.34
N SER A 57 11.00 -1.10 -4.42
CA SER A 57 10.70 -0.14 -5.48
C SER A 57 9.35 -0.41 -6.14
N ILE A 58 9.07 -1.67 -6.50
CA ILE A 58 7.81 -2.10 -7.12
C ILE A 58 6.62 -1.87 -6.18
N MET A 59 6.72 -2.22 -4.91
CA MET A 59 5.63 -2.06 -3.95
C MET A 59 5.29 -0.59 -3.72
N GLN A 60 6.30 0.27 -3.61
CA GLN A 60 6.08 1.70 -3.47
C GLN A 60 5.44 2.29 -4.73
N ASP A 61 5.90 1.90 -5.92
CA ASP A 61 5.29 2.36 -7.18
C ASP A 61 3.85 1.86 -7.31
N THR A 62 3.56 0.66 -6.80
CA THR A 62 2.19 0.12 -6.72
C THR A 62 1.29 1.00 -5.84
N VAL A 63 1.78 1.45 -4.69
CA VAL A 63 1.04 2.38 -3.81
C VAL A 63 0.81 3.72 -4.50
N TYR A 64 1.82 4.30 -5.15
CA TYR A 64 1.67 5.56 -5.89
C TYR A 64 0.68 5.46 -7.04
N LEU A 65 0.74 4.39 -7.82
CA LEU A 65 -0.22 4.14 -8.90
C LEU A 65 -1.64 3.90 -8.37
N GLY A 66 -1.78 3.23 -7.22
CA GLY A 66 -3.08 3.05 -6.57
C GLY A 66 -3.70 4.38 -6.15
N ILE A 67 -2.93 5.26 -5.50
CA ILE A 67 -3.35 6.62 -5.15
C ILE A 67 -3.75 7.40 -6.41
N ALA A 68 -2.91 7.38 -7.45
CA ALA A 68 -3.19 8.08 -8.70
C ALA A 68 -4.50 7.60 -9.33
N ARG A 69 -4.72 6.29 -9.46
CA ARG A 69 -5.96 5.73 -10.04
C ARG A 69 -7.23 6.19 -9.32
N LEU A 70 -7.16 6.40 -8.00
CA LEU A 70 -8.31 6.88 -7.22
C LEU A 70 -8.63 8.36 -7.44
N LEU A 71 -7.63 9.17 -7.84
CA LEU A 71 -7.70 10.64 -7.83
C LEU A 71 -7.57 11.29 -9.21
N ASP A 72 -7.06 10.53 -10.19
CA ASP A 72 -6.92 10.93 -11.58
C ASP A 72 -8.24 11.42 -12.19
N SER A 73 -8.12 12.12 -13.32
CA SER A 73 -9.28 12.53 -14.09
C SER A 73 -10.16 11.34 -14.48
N GLU A 74 -11.47 11.58 -14.54
CA GLU A 74 -12.48 10.57 -14.88
C GLU A 74 -12.33 10.02 -16.32
N HIS A 75 -11.50 10.65 -17.14
CA HIS A 75 -11.27 10.27 -18.52
C HIS A 75 -9.79 10.02 -18.76
N THR A 76 -9.46 8.79 -19.11
CA THR A 76 -8.18 8.44 -19.73
C THR A 76 -8.49 7.79 -21.06
N CYS A 77 -8.01 8.39 -22.16
CA CYS A 77 -8.15 7.84 -23.52
C CYS A 77 -9.59 7.44 -23.92
N GLY A 78 -10.60 8.21 -23.51
CA GLY A 78 -12.01 8.01 -23.89
C GLY A 78 -12.82 7.05 -23.00
N ASN A 79 -12.20 6.36 -22.03
CA ASN A 79 -12.90 5.49 -21.09
C ASN A 79 -13.23 6.23 -19.77
N LYS A 80 -14.39 5.92 -19.17
CA LYS A 80 -14.80 6.43 -17.85
C LYS A 80 -14.12 5.63 -16.74
N ASN A 81 -13.31 6.28 -15.93
CA ASN A 81 -12.69 5.67 -14.75
C ASN A 81 -13.66 5.71 -13.57
N ILE A 82 -13.89 4.57 -12.91
CA ILE A 82 -14.67 4.49 -11.68
C ILE A 82 -13.71 4.77 -10.52
N ASN A 83 -13.74 6.01 -10.01
CA ASN A 83 -12.85 6.51 -8.97
C ASN A 83 -13.57 7.49 -8.02
N MET A 84 -12.85 8.09 -7.07
CA MET A 84 -13.48 8.97 -6.06
C MET A 84 -14.13 10.21 -6.69
N ARG A 85 -13.53 10.76 -7.76
CA ARG A 85 -14.10 11.89 -8.50
C ARG A 85 -15.43 11.52 -9.16
N PHE A 86 -15.53 10.30 -9.70
CA PHE A 86 -16.77 9.76 -10.25
C PHE A 86 -17.89 9.70 -9.19
N ILE A 87 -17.59 9.24 -7.97
CA ILE A 87 -18.56 9.20 -6.85
C ILE A 87 -19.05 10.60 -6.50
N LEU A 88 -18.13 11.56 -6.36
CA LEU A 88 -18.47 12.96 -6.10
C LEU A 88 -19.40 13.54 -7.18
N ARG A 89 -19.09 13.31 -8.45
CA ARG A 89 -19.92 13.76 -9.58
C ARG A 89 -21.34 13.17 -9.52
N MET A 90 -21.48 11.90 -9.14
CA MET A 90 -22.79 11.27 -9.01
C MET A 90 -23.66 11.98 -7.97
N TYR A 91 -23.09 12.31 -6.79
CA TYR A 91 -23.82 13.09 -5.77
C TYR A 91 -24.11 14.53 -6.19
N GLN A 92 -23.27 15.13 -7.04
CA GLN A 92 -23.51 16.48 -7.59
C GLN A 92 -24.69 16.53 -8.56
N HIS A 93 -24.90 15.47 -9.35
CA HIS A 93 -26.01 15.37 -10.30
C HIS A 93 -27.32 14.87 -9.67
N ASP A 94 -27.27 14.29 -8.47
CA ASP A 94 -28.45 13.86 -7.73
C ASP A 94 -28.99 14.99 -6.83
N LYS A 95 -30.09 14.73 -6.11
CA LYS A 95 -30.77 15.69 -5.22
C LYS A 95 -30.02 16.00 -3.92
N HIS A 96 -28.80 15.50 -3.75
CA HIS A 96 -28.01 15.55 -2.52
C HIS A 96 -27.04 16.75 -2.45
N HIS A 97 -27.46 17.94 -2.91
CA HIS A 97 -26.56 19.10 -3.09
C HIS A 97 -25.80 19.54 -1.83
N THR A 98 -26.43 19.48 -0.65
CA THR A 98 -25.75 19.82 0.62
C THR A 98 -24.64 18.84 0.94
N PHE A 99 -24.90 17.54 0.81
CA PHE A 99 -23.89 16.50 1.04
C PHE A 99 -22.78 16.56 -0.02
N ALA A 100 -23.14 16.76 -1.29
CA ALA A 100 -22.17 16.92 -2.38
C ALA A 100 -21.19 18.08 -2.12
N THR A 101 -21.64 19.17 -1.50
CA THR A 101 -20.78 20.31 -1.13
C THR A 101 -19.80 19.94 -0.01
N LEU A 102 -20.23 19.20 1.01
CA LEU A 102 -19.35 18.70 2.07
C LEU A 102 -18.33 17.71 1.51
N LEU A 103 -18.78 16.81 0.65
CA LEU A 103 -17.94 15.82 0.00
C LEU A 103 -16.92 16.46 -0.95
N GLN A 104 -17.29 17.53 -1.66
CA GLN A 104 -16.36 18.33 -2.48
C GLN A 104 -15.25 18.95 -1.63
N LYS A 105 -15.59 19.55 -0.48
CA LYS A 105 -14.57 20.14 0.41
C LYS A 105 -13.56 19.09 0.88
N GLN A 106 -14.03 17.91 1.25
CA GLN A 106 -13.14 16.80 1.60
C GLN A 106 -12.29 16.36 0.42
N PHE A 107 -12.88 16.24 -0.77
CA PHE A 107 -12.15 15.89 -1.99
C PHE A 107 -11.06 16.92 -2.33
N ASP A 108 -11.31 18.21 -2.13
CA ASP A 108 -10.32 19.27 -2.36
C ASP A 108 -9.11 19.13 -1.41
N ILE A 109 -9.33 18.66 -0.18
CA ILE A 109 -8.23 18.35 0.76
C ILE A 109 -7.41 17.17 0.24
N VAL A 110 -8.08 16.10 -0.23
CA VAL A 110 -7.40 14.93 -0.82
C VAL A 110 -6.54 15.36 -2.02
N ILE A 111 -7.06 16.22 -2.89
CA ILE A 111 -6.33 16.70 -4.08
C ILE A 111 -5.11 17.55 -3.71
N LYS A 112 -5.19 18.40 -2.68
CA LYS A 112 -4.01 19.17 -2.21
C LYS A 112 -2.85 18.27 -1.80
N HIS A 113 -3.13 17.12 -1.19
CA HIS A 113 -2.09 16.16 -0.82
C HIS A 113 -1.62 15.30 -2.01
N PHE A 114 -2.34 15.31 -3.14
CA PHE A 114 -2.04 14.50 -4.32
C PHE A 114 -0.98 15.12 -5.25
N ASP A 115 -0.80 16.45 -5.23
CA ASP A 115 0.13 17.15 -6.14
C ASP A 115 1.55 16.52 -6.20
N PRO A 116 2.19 16.13 -5.08
CA PRO A 116 3.50 15.47 -5.13
C PRO A 116 3.49 14.11 -5.85
N PHE A 117 2.38 13.38 -5.79
CA PHE A 117 2.20 12.07 -6.42
C PHE A 117 1.93 12.21 -7.91
N GLN A 118 1.13 13.19 -8.31
CA GLN A 118 0.89 13.49 -9.72
C GLN A 118 2.19 13.84 -10.43
N TRP A 119 2.99 14.72 -9.83
CA TRP A 119 4.31 15.08 -10.32
C TRP A 119 5.24 13.86 -10.42
N HIS A 120 5.29 13.05 -9.36
CA HIS A 120 6.10 11.82 -9.33
C HIS A 120 5.74 10.86 -10.48
N ARG A 121 4.45 10.62 -10.69
CA ARG A 121 3.96 9.75 -11.78
C ARG A 121 4.33 10.30 -13.15
N HIS A 122 4.07 11.58 -13.41
CA HIS A 122 4.35 12.20 -14.70
C HIS A 122 5.84 12.10 -15.06
N LYS A 123 6.73 12.25 -14.07
CA LYS A 123 8.18 12.29 -14.28
C LYS A 123 8.89 10.95 -14.27
N ARG A 124 8.37 9.95 -13.53
CA ARG A 124 9.05 8.65 -13.38
C ARG A 124 8.35 7.48 -14.07
N LEU A 125 7.02 7.52 -14.21
CA LEU A 125 6.23 6.36 -14.63
C LEU A 125 5.63 6.51 -16.04
N ALA A 126 5.39 7.73 -16.52
CA ALA A 126 4.72 7.97 -17.80
C ALA A 126 5.67 8.42 -18.93
N HIS A 127 6.73 9.15 -18.61
CA HIS A 127 7.70 9.63 -19.59
C HIS A 127 9.11 9.47 -19.03
N SER A 128 9.97 8.75 -19.74
CA SER A 128 11.43 8.88 -19.58
C SER A 128 11.86 10.27 -20.06
N ASP A 129 11.37 11.32 -19.41
CA ASP A 129 11.75 12.69 -19.71
C ASP A 129 13.26 12.82 -19.47
N GLU A 130 13.97 13.24 -20.51
CA GLU A 130 15.41 13.44 -20.56
C GLU A 130 15.93 14.29 -19.37
N ILE A 131 15.13 15.26 -18.94
CA ILE A 131 15.43 16.17 -17.81
C ILE A 131 15.32 15.47 -16.45
N ALA A 132 14.33 14.58 -16.26
CA ALA A 132 14.17 13.82 -15.01
C ALA A 132 15.21 12.70 -14.87
N SER A 133 15.72 12.22 -16.01
CA SER A 133 16.76 11.19 -16.07
C SER A 133 18.17 11.73 -15.76
N MET A 134 18.36 13.06 -15.86
CA MET A 134 19.65 13.74 -15.64
C MET A 134 19.74 14.55 -14.33
N GLN A 135 18.63 14.79 -13.62
CA GLN A 135 18.63 15.49 -12.33
C GLN A 135 18.53 14.49 -11.17
N ALA A 136 19.61 14.40 -10.39
CA ALA A 136 19.81 13.43 -9.32
C ALA A 136 18.98 13.67 -8.03
N GLU A 137 18.19 14.73 -7.94
CA GLU A 137 17.36 15.05 -6.77
C GLU A 137 15.86 15.00 -7.09
N PHE A 138 15.40 13.84 -7.53
CA PHE A 138 13.97 13.58 -7.63
C PHE A 138 13.39 13.27 -6.24
N THR A 139 12.64 14.21 -5.67
CA THR A 139 12.05 14.03 -4.33
C THR A 139 10.83 13.12 -4.41
N ARG A 140 11.03 11.88 -3.99
CA ARG A 140 9.97 10.89 -3.85
C ARG A 140 8.99 11.27 -2.72
N PRO A 141 7.67 11.07 -2.88
CA PRO A 141 6.73 11.21 -1.77
C PRO A 141 7.16 10.36 -0.57
N SER A 142 7.33 11.02 0.57
CA SER A 142 7.74 10.39 1.82
C SER A 142 6.65 9.47 2.36
N ARG A 143 7.02 8.57 3.27
CA ARG A 143 6.04 7.70 3.95
C ARG A 143 4.98 8.51 4.71
N ALA A 144 5.36 9.66 5.27
CA ALA A 144 4.43 10.56 5.94
C ALA A 144 3.43 11.17 4.95
N GLN A 145 3.90 11.58 3.76
CA GLN A 145 3.00 12.07 2.70
C GLN A 145 2.04 11.00 2.21
N ILE A 146 2.49 9.73 2.12
CA ILE A 146 1.62 8.60 1.78
C ILE A 146 0.55 8.39 2.86
N GLU A 147 0.93 8.42 4.14
CA GLU A 147 -0.05 8.22 5.21
C GLU A 147 -1.08 9.35 5.26
N LEU A 148 -0.64 10.61 5.11
CA LEU A 148 -1.53 11.77 5.08
C LEU A 148 -2.58 11.66 3.98
N ILE A 149 -2.19 11.33 2.74
CA ILE A 149 -3.17 11.19 1.66
C ILE A 149 -4.10 9.99 1.86
N LEU A 150 -3.60 8.87 2.41
CA LEU A 150 -4.44 7.72 2.74
C LEU A 150 -5.46 8.06 3.83
N GLU A 151 -5.08 8.85 4.83
CA GLU A 151 -5.99 9.37 5.86
C GLU A 151 -7.13 10.18 5.24
N GLU A 152 -6.82 11.12 4.34
CA GLU A 152 -7.86 11.91 3.67
C GLU A 152 -8.76 11.07 2.77
N ILE A 153 -8.21 10.03 2.13
CA ILE A 153 -9.00 9.05 1.37
C ILE A 153 -9.95 8.29 2.30
N ARG A 154 -9.49 7.86 3.49
CA ARG A 154 -10.35 7.19 4.49
C ARG A 154 -11.49 8.11 4.93
N CYS A 155 -11.19 9.38 5.23
CA CYS A 155 -12.18 10.38 5.60
C CYS A 155 -13.25 10.53 4.51
N PHE A 156 -12.85 10.72 3.25
CA PHE A 156 -13.79 10.79 2.13
C PHE A 156 -14.69 9.56 2.03
N MET A 157 -14.11 8.36 2.11
CA MET A 157 -14.87 7.11 1.96
C MET A 157 -15.84 6.90 3.13
N ASN A 158 -15.42 7.22 4.35
CA ASN A 158 -16.27 7.09 5.53
C ASN A 158 -17.41 8.11 5.54
N MET A 159 -17.19 9.34 5.04
CA MET A 159 -18.28 10.30 4.84
C MET A 159 -19.39 9.76 3.92
N VAL A 160 -19.01 9.08 2.83
CA VAL A 160 -19.98 8.44 1.93
C VAL A 160 -20.68 7.27 2.61
N ARG A 161 -19.95 6.40 3.32
CA ARG A 161 -20.55 5.26 4.05
C ARG A 161 -21.58 5.73 5.07
N GLU A 162 -21.22 6.71 5.89
CA GLU A 162 -22.11 7.27 6.91
C GLU A 162 -23.36 7.93 6.30
N HIS A 163 -23.21 8.65 5.18
CA HIS A 163 -24.35 9.23 4.47
C HIS A 163 -25.34 8.17 3.99
N GLU A 164 -24.83 7.02 3.54
CA GLU A 164 -25.62 5.86 3.14
C GLU A 164 -26.12 5.01 4.33
N GLY A 165 -25.90 5.46 5.58
CA GLY A 165 -26.37 4.79 6.80
C GLY A 165 -25.52 3.60 7.24
N ASN A 166 -24.30 3.45 6.72
CA ASN A 166 -23.38 2.38 7.08
C ASN A 166 -22.39 2.82 8.16
N CYS A 167 -21.86 1.84 8.91
CA CYS A 167 -20.76 2.07 9.86
C CYS A 167 -19.46 2.45 9.12
N PRO A 168 -18.64 3.35 9.68
CA PRO A 168 -17.29 3.63 9.17
C PRO A 168 -16.45 2.36 9.03
N MET A 169 -15.54 2.37 8.06
CA MET A 169 -14.59 1.29 7.83
C MET A 169 -13.19 1.73 8.27
N ALA A 170 -12.54 0.87 9.07
CA ALA A 170 -11.15 1.02 9.47
C ALA A 170 -10.21 0.42 8.40
N TYR A 171 -10.07 1.11 7.27
CA TYR A 171 -9.25 0.66 6.13
C TYR A 171 -7.78 0.39 6.50
N GLU A 172 -7.25 1.10 7.50
CA GLU A 172 -5.91 0.95 8.05
C GLU A 172 -5.69 -0.37 8.83
N HIS A 173 -6.79 -1.05 9.21
CA HIS A 173 -6.77 -2.27 10.01
C HIS A 173 -7.15 -3.53 9.23
N ILE A 174 -7.06 -3.49 7.89
CA ILE A 174 -7.32 -4.66 7.04
C ILE A 174 -6.50 -5.86 7.50
N GLN A 175 -7.20 -6.97 7.73
CA GLN A 175 -6.61 -8.24 8.13
C GLN A 175 -6.31 -9.09 6.90
N TYR A 176 -5.15 -9.75 6.93
CA TYR A 176 -4.73 -10.72 5.93
C TYR A 176 -3.77 -11.72 6.59
N HIS A 177 -3.50 -12.84 5.94
CA HIS A 177 -2.61 -13.89 6.47
C HIS A 177 -1.30 -13.91 5.70
N GLY A 178 -0.20 -14.28 6.38
CA GLY A 178 1.12 -14.41 5.76
C GLY A 178 1.77 -13.05 5.41
N GLY A 179 1.73 -12.10 6.34
CA GLY A 179 2.31 -10.76 6.17
C GLY A 179 3.82 -10.67 6.35
N GLY A 180 4.31 -9.44 6.46
CA GLY A 180 5.75 -9.17 6.57
C GLY A 180 6.37 -9.77 7.83
N ASP A 181 5.58 -9.94 8.90
CA ASP A 181 6.03 -10.55 10.15
C ASP A 181 6.35 -12.02 10.00
N SER A 182 5.47 -12.78 9.33
CA SER A 182 5.72 -14.20 9.03
C SER A 182 6.95 -14.36 8.14
N LEU A 183 7.10 -13.50 7.13
CA LEU A 183 8.28 -13.49 6.26
C LEU A 183 9.57 -13.22 7.06
N ALA A 184 9.58 -12.17 7.87
CA ALA A 184 10.77 -11.80 8.65
C ALA A 184 11.14 -12.88 9.67
N TYR A 185 10.15 -13.53 10.29
CA TYR A 185 10.36 -14.67 11.17
C TYR A 185 11.11 -15.79 10.45
N TRP A 186 10.58 -16.27 9.31
CA TRP A 186 11.18 -17.40 8.59
C TRP A 186 12.55 -17.08 8.00
N LEU A 187 12.77 -15.85 7.51
CA LEU A 187 14.10 -15.42 7.06
C LEU A 187 15.12 -15.38 8.21
N SER A 188 14.70 -14.92 9.39
CA SER A 188 15.57 -14.91 10.58
C SER A 188 15.97 -16.33 10.97
N GLN A 189 15.02 -17.26 10.95
CA GLN A 189 15.29 -18.67 11.25
C GLN A 189 16.25 -19.29 10.22
N GLY A 190 16.07 -18.98 8.93
CA GLY A 190 16.97 -19.43 7.88
C GLY A 190 18.41 -18.93 8.05
N LEU A 191 18.59 -17.64 8.35
CA LEU A 191 19.92 -17.06 8.60
C LEU A 191 20.58 -17.67 9.85
N TRP A 192 19.81 -17.90 10.91
CA TRP A 192 20.30 -18.51 12.13
C TRP A 192 20.78 -19.95 11.89
N LEU A 193 20.01 -20.76 11.16
CA LEU A 193 20.42 -22.11 10.78
C LEU A 193 21.68 -22.13 9.91
N ASP A 194 21.82 -21.17 8.99
CA ASP A 194 23.03 -21.04 8.18
C ASP A 194 24.26 -20.71 9.03
N GLN A 195 24.13 -19.83 10.02
CA GLN A 195 25.20 -19.53 10.96
C GLN A 195 25.63 -20.77 11.77
N LEU A 196 24.67 -21.57 12.26
CA LEU A 196 24.99 -22.84 12.93
C LEU A 196 25.69 -23.81 11.98
N ARG A 197 25.23 -23.91 10.73
CA ARG A 197 25.88 -24.74 9.70
C ARG A 197 27.32 -24.31 9.47
N MET A 198 27.60 -23.01 9.40
CA MET A 198 28.95 -22.47 9.25
C MET A 198 29.85 -22.78 10.45
N GLN A 199 29.34 -22.62 11.67
CA GLN A 199 30.08 -22.95 12.91
C GLN A 199 30.37 -24.46 12.98
N LEU A 200 29.41 -25.30 12.63
CA LEU A 200 29.59 -26.75 12.56
C LEU A 200 30.67 -27.12 11.54
N TRP A 201 30.64 -26.52 10.35
CA TRP A 201 31.63 -26.77 9.30
C TRP A 201 33.05 -26.34 9.71
N LYS A 202 33.17 -25.25 10.48
CA LYS A 202 34.45 -24.80 11.06
C LYS A 202 34.94 -25.65 12.24
N GLY A 203 34.07 -26.50 12.79
CA GLY A 203 34.36 -27.28 14.00
C GLY A 203 34.20 -26.49 15.30
N ASP A 204 33.61 -25.30 15.26
CA ASP A 204 33.38 -24.45 16.45
C ASP A 204 32.30 -25.05 17.37
N ILE A 205 31.38 -25.84 16.80
CA ILE A 205 30.32 -26.56 17.51
C ILE A 205 30.18 -27.98 16.96
N SER A 206 29.70 -28.90 17.79
CA SER A 206 29.41 -30.30 17.43
C SER A 206 27.96 -30.50 16.96
N PRO A 207 27.65 -31.60 16.24
CA PRO A 207 26.27 -31.93 15.87
C PRO A 207 25.32 -32.04 17.07
N VAL A 208 25.80 -32.49 18.23
CA VAL A 208 25.01 -32.61 19.46
C VAL A 208 24.63 -31.22 19.97
N GLN A 209 25.58 -30.28 20.00
CA GLN A 209 25.33 -28.89 20.40
C GLN A 209 24.33 -28.20 19.46
N VAL A 210 24.42 -28.43 18.15
CA VAL A 210 23.41 -27.92 17.18
C VAL A 210 22.01 -28.45 17.51
N ALA A 211 21.88 -29.75 17.79
CA ALA A 211 20.59 -30.35 18.11
C ALA A 211 20.00 -29.79 19.42
N GLU A 212 20.83 -29.50 20.42
CA GLU A 212 20.40 -28.84 21.66
C GLU A 212 19.93 -27.40 21.42
N LEU A 213 20.67 -26.63 20.62
CA LEU A 213 20.32 -25.25 20.27
C LEU A 213 18.97 -25.18 19.53
N ILE A 214 18.72 -26.06 18.57
CA ILE A 214 17.42 -26.15 17.86
C ILE A 214 16.29 -26.49 18.82
N LYS A 215 16.50 -27.45 19.74
CA LYS A 215 15.49 -27.80 20.74
C LYS A 215 15.15 -26.63 21.69
N ASN A 216 16.15 -25.82 22.03
CA ASN A 216 15.98 -24.68 22.93
C ASN A 216 15.35 -23.47 22.23
N GLU A 217 15.66 -23.22 20.96
CA GLU A 217 15.05 -22.13 20.17
C GLU A 217 13.53 -22.33 20.06
N HIS A 218 13.07 -23.55 19.80
CA HIS A 218 11.63 -23.88 19.76
C HIS A 218 10.89 -23.69 21.09
N ARG A 219 11.60 -23.60 22.23
CA ARG A 219 10.97 -23.34 23.55
C ARG A 219 10.82 -21.85 23.86
N ASN A 220 11.54 -20.97 23.18
CA ASN A 220 11.54 -19.53 23.44
C ASN A 220 10.61 -18.74 22.50
N VAL A 221 9.90 -19.41 21.59
CA VAL A 221 8.86 -18.80 20.77
C VAL A 221 7.51 -19.05 21.45
N GLU A 222 7.21 -18.27 22.49
CA GLU A 222 5.83 -18.15 22.97
C GLU A 222 5.01 -17.40 21.91
N TYR A 223 3.90 -18.01 21.48
CA TYR A 223 2.94 -17.44 20.52
C TYR A 223 2.12 -16.31 21.13
#